data_AF-A0A6L5E0R5-F1
#
_entry.id   AF-A0A6L5E0R5-F1
#
_cell.length_a   1.000
_cell.length_b   1.000
_cell.length_c   1.000
_cell.angle_alpha   90.00
_cell.angle_beta   90.00
_cell.angle_gamma   90.00
#
_symmetry.space_group_name_H-M   'P 1'
#
loop_
_entity.id
_entity.type
_entity.pdbx_description
1 polymer ?
#
loop_
_entity_poly.entity_id
_entity_poly.type
_entity_poly.pdbx_seq_one_letter_code
_entity_poly.pdbx_strand_id
1 'polypeptide(L)'
;MDKAQKRIFDQAGRLVRFGSENPSLQSDTFYQKVNQKLIQIVSHLDKLYKNQNLIRTRKSTSKKHSRQELESVCLQVANLLKGYGNFYEFTPFASLKGFGKNQLYKYSGINLLINSEKLKEIIDQYPLESKEAKVDCVLKQDLIGCIDSFEELLDMPKRTNQNCKNTSKQIRDGLKQYQNLLNDVILPYVRGKYEKDNNDLIKSFERVLKSDKIARRKICLAGRITDSDGKPIHRPRVAVDKKKPMVKRGTKGNYFIKNLTGGIHTLEFSCTNYEKVKKKVLIAKPSVYKLDVVMKRNSEPLSVSNDQLAVNSKE
;
A
#
# COMPACT_ATOMS: atom_id res chain seq x y z
N MET A 1 9.89 -3.49 2.55
CA MET A 1 9.02 -3.83 1.41
C MET A 1 7.60 -3.33 1.65
N ASP A 2 6.94 -2.80 0.63
CA ASP A 2 5.49 -2.57 0.67
C ASP A 2 4.69 -3.87 0.46
N LYS A 3 3.36 -3.80 0.57
CA LYS A 3 2.48 -4.98 0.44
C LYS A 3 2.54 -5.65 -0.94
N ALA A 4 2.78 -4.88 -2.00
CA ALA A 4 2.88 -5.42 -3.36
C ALA A 4 4.23 -6.11 -3.56
N GLN A 5 5.33 -5.46 -3.14
CA GLN A 5 6.68 -6.02 -3.15
C GLN A 5 6.76 -7.32 -2.35
N LYS A 6 6.14 -7.36 -1.16
CA LYS A 6 6.12 -8.56 -0.32
C LYS A 6 5.43 -9.73 -1.04
N ARG A 7 4.32 -9.50 -1.73
CA ARG A 7 3.65 -10.57 -2.50
C ARG A 7 4.52 -11.14 -3.62
N ILE A 8 5.25 -10.28 -4.33
CA ILE A 8 6.18 -10.70 -5.39
C ILE A 8 7.33 -11.51 -4.78
N PHE A 9 7.88 -11.05 -3.65
CA PHE A 9 8.91 -11.78 -2.90
C PHE A 9 8.42 -13.15 -2.41
N ASP A 10 7.22 -13.21 -1.82
CA ASP A 10 6.62 -14.47 -1.35
C ASP A 10 6.35 -15.43 -2.52
N GLN A 11 5.95 -14.91 -3.68
CA GLN A 11 5.81 -15.70 -4.92
C GLN A 11 7.16 -16.27 -5.36
N ALA A 12 8.23 -15.47 -5.36
CA ALA A 12 9.58 -15.93 -5.67
C ALA A 12 10.04 -17.04 -4.72
N GLY A 13 9.79 -16.89 -3.41
CA GLY A 13 10.09 -17.91 -2.40
C GLY A 13 9.33 -19.21 -2.61
N ARG A 14 8.03 -19.14 -2.96
CA ARG A 14 7.24 -20.34 -3.31
C ARG A 14 7.75 -21.02 -4.58
N LEU A 15 8.19 -20.24 -5.57
CA LEU A 15 8.74 -20.79 -6.81
C LEU A 15 10.05 -21.54 -6.59
N VAL A 16 10.93 -21.04 -5.71
CA VAL A 16 12.13 -21.76 -5.29
C VAL A 16 11.77 -23.11 -4.66
N ARG A 17 10.82 -23.13 -3.71
CA ARG A 17 10.36 -24.35 -3.05
C ARG A 17 9.75 -25.35 -4.03
N PHE A 18 8.91 -24.84 -4.94
CA PHE A 18 8.34 -25.65 -6.00
C PHE A 18 9.43 -26.30 -6.85
N GLY A 19 10.48 -25.56 -7.21
CA GLY A 19 11.63 -26.11 -7.92
C GLY A 19 12.32 -27.25 -7.17
N SER A 20 12.47 -27.14 -5.84
CA SER A 20 13.08 -28.19 -5.01
C SER A 20 12.19 -29.42 -4.78
N GLU A 21 10.88 -29.24 -4.72
CA GLU A 21 9.92 -30.29 -4.36
C GLU A 21 9.50 -31.17 -5.54
N ASN A 22 9.75 -30.75 -6.78
CA ASN A 22 9.30 -31.46 -7.98
C ASN A 22 10.44 -32.28 -8.62
N PRO A 23 10.38 -33.63 -8.60
CA PRO A 23 11.44 -34.48 -9.14
C PRO A 23 11.75 -34.22 -10.62
N SER A 24 10.73 -33.98 -11.44
CA SER A 24 10.89 -33.69 -12.87
C SER A 24 11.63 -32.38 -13.17
N LEU A 25 11.65 -31.44 -12.22
CA LEU A 25 12.43 -30.20 -12.31
C LEU A 25 13.82 -30.38 -11.69
N GLN A 26 13.97 -31.27 -10.71
CA GLN A 26 15.25 -31.64 -10.10
C GLN A 26 16.18 -32.35 -11.07
N SER A 27 15.64 -33.23 -11.93
CA SER A 27 16.41 -33.89 -12.99
C SER A 27 16.74 -32.98 -14.18
N ASP A 28 16.14 -31.80 -14.27
CA ASP A 28 16.33 -30.88 -15.37
C ASP A 28 17.50 -29.91 -15.11
N THR A 29 18.62 -30.16 -15.79
CA THR A 29 19.85 -29.37 -15.64
C THR A 29 19.70 -27.89 -16.02
N PHE A 30 18.86 -27.56 -17.01
CA PHE A 30 18.61 -26.16 -17.38
C PHE A 30 17.78 -25.48 -16.31
N TYR A 31 16.69 -26.12 -15.89
CA TYR A 31 15.85 -25.59 -14.82
C TYR A 31 16.63 -25.39 -13.53
N GLN A 32 17.50 -26.34 -13.15
CA GLN A 32 18.35 -26.21 -11.96
C GLN A 32 19.28 -24.99 -12.03
N LYS A 33 19.93 -24.74 -13.17
CA LYS A 33 20.76 -23.53 -13.35
C LYS A 33 19.97 -22.25 -13.18
N VAL A 34 18.74 -22.21 -13.71
CA VAL A 34 17.86 -21.04 -13.57
C VAL A 34 17.34 -20.91 -12.13
N ASN A 35 17.00 -22.02 -11.47
CA ASN A 35 16.55 -22.06 -10.10
C ASN A 35 17.66 -21.61 -9.12
N GLN A 36 18.92 -21.93 -9.39
CA GLN A 36 20.06 -21.41 -8.61
C GLN A 36 20.14 -19.88 -8.68
N LYS A 37 19.97 -19.28 -9.87
CA LYS A 37 19.91 -17.81 -10.02
C LYS A 37 18.72 -17.23 -9.24
N LEU A 38 17.57 -17.90 -9.28
CA LEU A 38 16.40 -17.50 -8.51
C LEU A 38 16.68 -17.55 -6.98
N ILE A 39 17.32 -18.60 -6.49
CA ILE A 39 17.73 -18.75 -5.07
C ILE A 39 18.65 -17.60 -4.65
N GLN A 40 19.61 -17.21 -5.51
CA GLN A 40 20.51 -16.09 -5.24
C GLN A 40 19.74 -14.77 -5.11
N ILE A 41 18.81 -14.49 -6.04
CA ILE A 41 17.95 -13.30 -6.00
C ILE A 41 17.12 -13.28 -4.71
N VAL A 42 16.45 -14.40 -4.38
CA VAL A 42 15.60 -14.50 -3.18
C VAL A 42 16.43 -14.32 -1.90
N SER A 43 17.60 -14.93 -1.82
CA SER A 43 18.50 -14.81 -0.67
C SER A 43 19.01 -13.38 -0.49
N HIS A 44 19.35 -12.71 -1.59
CA HIS A 44 19.75 -11.31 -1.57
C HIS A 44 18.61 -10.40 -1.10
N LEU A 45 17.40 -10.59 -1.64
CA LEU A 45 16.20 -9.85 -1.23
C LEU A 45 15.85 -10.06 0.24
N ASP A 46 15.98 -11.28 0.77
CA ASP A 46 15.75 -11.58 2.19
C ASP A 46 16.74 -10.82 3.10
N LYS A 47 18.04 -10.82 2.75
CA LYS A 47 19.07 -10.04 3.46
C LYS A 47 18.73 -8.55 3.48
N LEU A 48 18.38 -7.97 2.33
CA LEU A 48 18.00 -6.56 2.23
C LEU A 48 16.74 -6.24 3.05
N TYR A 49 15.74 -7.12 3.02
CA TYR A 49 14.52 -6.95 3.77
C TYR A 49 14.76 -6.99 5.29
N LYS A 50 15.54 -7.97 5.76
CA LYS A 50 15.95 -8.08 7.18
C LYS A 50 16.74 -6.86 7.63
N ASN A 51 17.72 -6.41 6.84
CA ASN A 51 18.51 -5.21 7.15
C ASN A 51 17.63 -3.96 7.23
N GLN A 52 16.72 -3.76 6.26
CA GLN A 52 15.78 -2.64 6.29
C GLN A 52 14.91 -2.65 7.55
N ASN A 53 14.45 -3.80 8.01
CA ASN A 53 13.67 -3.92 9.23
C ASN A 53 14.51 -3.66 10.48
N LEU A 54 15.73 -4.19 10.55
CA LEU A 54 16.66 -3.96 11.66
C LEU A 54 16.99 -2.48 11.82
N ILE A 55 17.28 -1.76 10.73
CA ILE A 55 17.55 -0.33 10.76
C ILE A 55 16.34 0.45 11.29
N ARG A 56 15.12 0.06 10.88
CA ARG A 56 13.88 0.70 11.33
C ARG A 56 13.59 0.44 12.80
N THR A 57 13.72 -0.80 13.27
CA THR A 57 13.44 -1.17 14.65
C THR A 57 14.48 -0.59 15.60
N ARG A 58 15.78 -0.74 15.31
CA ARG A 58 16.86 -0.15 16.12
C ARG A 58 16.68 1.36 16.26
N LYS A 59 16.38 2.08 15.17
CA LYS A 59 16.13 3.52 15.25
C LYS A 59 14.95 3.87 16.16
N SER A 60 13.84 3.15 16.04
CA SER A 60 12.66 3.40 16.88
C SER A 60 12.95 3.13 18.35
N THR A 61 13.68 2.05 18.65
CA THR A 61 14.02 1.66 20.02
C THR A 61 15.05 2.60 20.63
N SER A 62 16.16 2.88 19.94
CA SER A 62 17.20 3.81 20.41
C SER A 62 16.65 5.21 20.62
N LYS A 63 15.82 5.72 19.68
CA LYS A 63 15.16 7.03 19.85
C LYS A 63 14.21 7.05 21.04
N LYS A 64 13.46 5.97 21.28
CA LYS A 64 12.56 5.86 22.43
C LYS A 64 13.34 5.82 23.74
N HIS A 65 14.42 5.05 23.79
CA HIS A 65 15.26 4.89 24.97
C HIS A 65 15.96 6.20 25.33
N SER A 66 16.68 6.81 24.39
CA SER A 66 17.34 8.11 24.59
C SER A 66 16.35 9.22 24.98
N ARG A 67 15.13 9.19 24.41
CA ARG A 67 14.06 10.09 24.85
C ARG A 67 13.67 9.87 26.32
N GLN A 68 13.48 8.61 26.73
CA GLN A 68 13.10 8.28 28.11
C GLN A 68 14.19 8.66 29.11
N GLU A 69 15.45 8.47 28.75
CA GLU A 69 16.60 8.92 29.55
C GLU A 69 16.60 10.44 29.71
N LEU A 70 16.47 11.18 28.61
CA LEU A 70 16.38 12.64 28.66
C LEU A 70 15.19 13.13 29.49
N GLU A 71 14.00 12.53 29.32
CA GLU A 71 12.82 12.84 30.15
C GLU A 71 13.08 12.58 31.64
N SER A 72 13.77 11.48 31.98
CA SER A 72 14.10 11.11 33.35
C SER A 72 15.07 12.11 33.98
N VAL A 73 16.16 12.44 33.27
CA VAL A 73 17.17 13.38 33.76
C VAL A 73 16.58 14.79 33.90
N CYS A 74 15.81 15.27 32.92
CA CYS A 74 15.13 16.56 33.02
C CYS A 74 14.16 16.62 34.20
N LEU A 75 13.40 15.56 34.46
CA LEU A 75 12.49 15.48 35.60
C LEU A 75 13.26 15.53 36.93
N GLN A 76 14.36 14.77 37.04
CA GLN A 76 15.19 14.73 38.24
C GLN A 76 15.79 16.12 38.53
N VAL A 77 16.45 16.72 37.54
CA VAL A 77 17.05 18.06 37.66
C VAL A 77 15.99 19.09 38.02
N ALA A 78 14.87 19.14 37.30
CA ALA A 78 13.84 20.13 37.55
C ALA A 78 13.20 19.99 38.95
N ASN A 79 13.04 18.77 39.47
CA ASN A 79 12.52 18.55 40.81
C ASN A 79 13.49 19.05 41.89
N LEU A 80 14.80 18.81 41.71
CA LEU A 80 15.83 19.30 42.63
C LEU A 80 15.86 20.83 42.67
N LEU A 81 15.90 21.47 41.50
CA LEU A 81 15.87 22.93 41.39
C LEU A 81 14.59 23.50 42.04
N LYS A 82 13.41 22.97 41.70
CA LYS A 82 12.14 23.41 42.32
C LYS A 82 12.10 23.23 43.82
N GLY A 83 12.61 22.11 44.32
CA GLY A 83 12.68 21.82 45.75
C GLY A 83 13.48 22.90 46.47
N TYR A 84 14.66 23.22 45.96
CA TYR A 84 15.48 24.32 46.46
C TYR A 84 14.76 25.67 46.32
N GLY A 85 14.23 25.98 45.15
CA GLY A 85 13.54 27.25 44.87
C GLY A 85 12.35 27.50 45.78
N ASN A 86 11.58 26.47 46.12
CA ASN A 86 10.45 26.61 47.04
C ASN A 86 10.90 26.75 48.51
N PHE A 87 12.00 26.11 48.90
CA PHE A 87 12.51 26.17 50.27
C PHE A 87 13.19 27.51 50.58
N TYR A 88 13.96 28.05 49.63
CA TYR A 88 14.69 29.31 49.77
C TYR A 88 14.01 30.50 49.08
N GLU A 89 12.76 30.34 48.62
CA GLU A 89 12.00 31.35 47.86
C GLU A 89 12.74 31.89 46.61
N PHE A 90 13.66 31.08 46.05
CA PHE A 90 14.44 31.45 44.88
C PHE A 90 13.60 31.32 43.60
N THR A 91 13.05 32.45 43.17
CA THR A 91 12.07 32.56 42.08
C THR A 91 12.51 31.91 40.75
N PRO A 92 13.78 32.02 40.29
CA PRO A 92 14.21 31.38 39.04
C PRO A 92 13.99 29.86 39.03
N PHE A 93 14.11 29.19 40.16
CA PHE A 93 13.88 27.74 40.25
C PHE A 93 12.44 27.39 40.63
N ALA A 94 11.81 28.14 41.54
CA ALA A 94 10.42 27.91 41.96
C ALA A 94 9.43 28.05 40.79
N SER A 95 9.72 28.98 39.87
CA SER A 95 8.87 29.29 38.71
C SER A 95 9.00 28.31 37.54
N LEU A 96 9.87 27.29 37.63
CA LEU A 96 10.06 26.29 36.57
C LEU A 96 8.73 25.60 36.21
N LYS A 97 8.29 25.70 34.95
CA LYS A 97 7.08 25.05 34.44
C LYS A 97 7.45 24.12 33.29
N GLY A 98 6.62 23.10 33.05
CA GLY A 98 6.81 22.23 31.88
C GLY A 98 7.63 20.96 32.10
N PHE A 99 8.22 20.77 33.28
CA PHE A 99 9.07 19.61 33.60
C PHE A 99 8.37 18.51 34.41
N GLY A 100 7.04 18.55 34.53
CA GLY A 100 6.32 17.44 35.16
C GLY A 100 6.33 16.18 34.29
N LYS A 101 6.29 14.99 34.91
CA LYS A 101 6.26 13.69 34.20
C LYS A 101 5.22 13.64 33.07
N ASN A 102 4.01 14.14 33.33
CA ASN A 102 2.92 14.17 32.36
C ASN A 102 3.08 15.25 31.27
N GLN A 103 3.93 16.26 31.51
CA GLN A 103 4.20 17.34 30.56
C GLN A 103 5.33 16.93 29.60
N LEU A 104 6.44 16.42 30.14
CA LEU A 104 7.59 15.96 29.37
C LEU A 104 7.21 14.87 28.35
N TYR A 105 6.40 13.90 28.77
CA TYR A 105 5.90 12.85 27.87
C TYR A 105 5.08 13.40 26.69
N LYS A 106 4.38 14.53 26.86
CA LYS A 106 3.55 15.14 25.83
C LYS A 106 4.34 15.98 24.83
N TYR A 107 5.58 16.34 25.14
CA TYR A 107 6.38 17.16 24.24
C TYR A 107 6.76 16.42 22.96
N SER A 108 6.70 17.13 21.84
CA SER A 108 7.36 16.66 20.62
C SER A 108 8.86 16.48 20.88
N GLY A 109 9.58 15.70 20.06
CA GLY A 109 11.02 15.52 20.25
C GLY A 109 11.78 16.86 20.24
N ILE A 110 11.40 17.77 19.35
CA ILE A 110 12.01 19.10 19.25
C ILE A 110 11.69 19.94 20.49
N ASN A 111 10.44 19.94 20.95
CA ASN A 111 10.06 20.70 22.14
C ASN A 111 10.71 20.14 23.42
N LEU A 112 10.93 18.83 23.48
CA LEU A 112 11.68 18.24 24.59
C LEU A 112 13.10 18.79 24.59
N LEU A 113 13.80 18.74 23.44
CA LEU A 113 15.16 19.25 23.29
C LEU A 113 15.27 20.74 23.69
N ILE A 114 14.40 21.59 23.13
CA ILE A 114 14.38 23.04 23.44
C ILE A 114 14.18 23.29 24.94
N ASN A 115 13.30 22.55 25.60
CA ASN A 115 13.08 22.73 27.04
C ASN A 115 14.23 22.15 27.89
N SER A 116 14.86 21.07 27.44
CA SER A 116 16.06 20.51 28.08
C SER A 116 17.24 21.47 27.99
N GLU A 117 17.45 22.14 26.86
CA GLU A 117 18.47 23.19 26.69
C GLU A 117 18.21 24.38 27.61
N LYS A 118 16.96 24.86 27.70
CA LYS A 118 16.61 25.91 28.67
C LYS A 118 16.91 25.52 30.11
N LEU A 119 16.69 24.25 30.47
CA LEU A 119 17.01 23.76 31.81
C LEU A 119 18.52 23.78 32.06
N LYS A 120 19.31 23.39 31.06
CA LYS A 120 20.78 23.51 31.07
C LYS A 120 21.22 24.97 31.20
N GLU A 121 20.64 25.89 30.43
CA GLU A 121 20.93 27.34 30.51
C GLU A 121 20.68 27.90 31.91
N ILE A 122 19.59 27.50 32.56
CA ILE A 122 19.28 27.92 33.95
C ILE A 122 20.35 27.41 34.92
N ILE A 123 20.82 26.16 34.76
CA ILE A 123 21.92 25.63 35.58
C ILE A 123 23.22 26.42 35.34
N ASP A 124 23.52 26.74 34.08
CA ASP A 124 24.69 27.52 33.70
C ASP A 124 24.64 28.96 34.26
N GLN A 125 23.44 29.54 34.32
CA GLN A 125 23.20 30.89 34.83
C GLN A 125 23.34 30.99 36.36
N TYR A 126 22.97 29.94 37.10
CA TYR A 126 22.94 29.91 38.57
C TYR A 126 23.76 28.73 39.12
N PRO A 127 25.08 28.70 38.94
CA PRO A 127 25.91 27.52 39.23
C PRO A 127 26.03 27.22 40.73
N LEU A 128 26.01 28.25 41.59
CA LEU A 128 26.11 28.08 43.04
C LEU A 128 24.82 27.50 43.61
N GLU A 129 23.69 28.12 43.28
CA GLU A 129 22.35 27.72 43.70
C GLU A 129 22.00 26.33 43.14
N SER A 130 22.41 26.02 41.92
CA SER A 130 22.23 24.67 41.33
C SER A 130 23.02 23.61 42.11
N LYS A 131 24.25 23.93 42.52
CA LYS A 131 25.07 23.02 43.33
C LYS A 131 24.44 22.81 44.71
N GLU A 132 23.95 23.87 45.35
CA GLU A 132 23.23 23.78 46.63
C GLU A 132 21.90 23.01 46.51
N ALA A 133 21.22 23.12 45.37
CA ALA A 133 20.07 22.30 45.00
C ALA A 133 20.42 20.82 44.74
N LYS A 134 21.69 20.43 44.90
CA LYS A 134 22.23 19.08 44.66
C LYS A 134 22.23 18.67 43.18
N VAL A 135 22.23 19.63 42.26
CA VAL A 135 22.58 19.39 40.86
C VAL A 135 24.10 19.47 40.76
N ASP A 136 24.77 18.35 41.01
CA ASP A 136 26.21 18.25 40.94
C ASP A 136 26.74 18.24 39.49
N CYS A 137 28.06 18.24 39.34
CA CYS A 137 28.69 18.23 38.03
C CYS A 137 28.35 16.96 37.23
N VAL A 138 28.13 15.83 37.90
CA VAL A 138 27.79 14.55 37.25
C VAL A 138 26.41 14.65 36.63
N LEU A 139 25.39 15.04 37.39
CA LEU A 139 24.03 15.15 36.89
C LEU A 139 23.89 16.22 35.80
N LYS A 140 24.68 17.30 35.88
CA LYS A 140 24.77 18.30 34.81
C LYS A 140 25.37 17.71 33.53
N GLN A 141 26.45 16.93 33.63
CA GLN A 141 27.04 16.27 32.47
C GLN A 141 26.13 15.18 31.91
N ASP A 142 25.38 14.47 32.75
CA ASP A 142 24.38 13.51 32.31
C ASP A 142 23.26 14.19 31.51
N LEU A 143 22.80 15.36 31.95
CA LEU A 143 21.82 16.16 31.19
C LEU A 143 22.38 16.57 29.82
N ILE A 144 23.61 17.09 29.77
CA ILE A 144 24.27 17.49 28.52
C ILE A 144 24.43 16.28 27.59
N GLY A 145 24.97 15.17 28.09
CA GLY A 145 25.15 13.94 27.33
C GLY A 145 23.83 13.37 26.79
N CYS A 146 22.74 13.47 27.57
CA CYS A 146 21.41 13.07 27.11
C CYS A 146 20.85 14.02 26.03
N ILE A 147 21.08 15.32 26.14
CA ILE A 147 20.70 16.32 25.13
C ILE A 147 21.43 16.01 23.82
N ASP A 148 22.75 15.93 23.85
CA ASP A 148 23.60 15.69 22.67
C ASP A 148 23.23 14.36 21.98
N SER A 149 23.09 13.29 22.77
CA SER A 149 22.71 11.96 22.26
C SER A 149 21.33 11.98 21.59
N PHE A 150 20.37 12.71 22.17
CA PHE A 150 19.03 12.79 21.61
C PHE A 150 18.99 13.68 20.36
N GLU A 151 19.73 14.80 20.36
CA GLU A 151 19.89 15.70 19.22
C GLU A 151 20.50 14.96 18.01
N GLU A 152 21.57 14.19 18.21
CA GLU A 152 22.18 13.41 17.13
C GLU A 152 21.16 12.45 16.49
N LEU A 153 20.30 11.82 17.30
CA LEU A 153 19.23 10.95 16.81
C LEU A 153 18.12 11.70 16.07
N LEU A 154 17.92 12.98 16.36
CA LEU A 154 17.00 13.88 15.64
C LEU A 154 17.60 14.39 14.32
N ASP A 155 18.93 14.51 14.21
CA ASP A 155 19.69 15.00 13.05
C ASP A 155 20.18 13.92 12.07
N MET A 156 20.14 12.66 12.51
CA MET A 156 20.32 11.48 11.67
C MET A 156 19.25 11.17 10.57
N PRO A 157 18.12 11.89 10.34
CA PRO A 157 17.15 11.50 9.32
C PRO A 157 17.77 11.46 7.94
N LYS A 158 18.66 12.38 7.56
CA LYS A 158 19.16 12.47 6.18
C LYS A 158 19.95 11.22 5.77
N ARG A 159 20.93 10.80 6.57
CA ARG A 159 21.76 9.61 6.29
C ARG A 159 20.95 8.31 6.38
N THR A 160 20.12 8.15 7.41
CA THR A 160 19.29 6.95 7.53
C THR A 160 18.23 6.87 6.43
N ASN A 161 17.63 8.00 6.04
CA ASN A 161 16.68 8.06 4.93
C ASN A 161 17.37 7.71 3.61
N GLN A 162 18.61 8.17 3.40
CA GLN A 162 19.38 7.82 2.22
C GLN A 162 19.68 6.31 2.17
N ASN A 163 20.11 5.71 3.28
CA ASN A 163 20.32 4.26 3.36
C ASN A 163 19.02 3.49 3.11
N CYS A 164 17.91 3.92 3.72
CA CYS A 164 16.59 3.33 3.49
C CYS A 164 16.13 3.45 2.03
N LYS A 165 16.40 4.60 1.38
CA LYS A 165 16.11 4.83 -0.05
C LYS A 165 16.95 3.90 -0.92
N ASN A 166 18.25 3.78 -0.64
CA ASN A 166 19.18 2.91 -1.35
C ASN A 166 18.75 1.43 -1.22
N THR A 167 18.49 0.95 -0.01
CA THR A 167 17.99 -0.42 0.21
C THR A 167 16.64 -0.65 -0.48
N SER A 168 15.74 0.33 -0.46
CA SER A 168 14.45 0.23 -1.17
C SER A 168 14.62 0.20 -2.69
N LYS A 169 15.63 0.89 -3.23
CA LYS A 169 16.00 0.81 -4.65
C LYS A 169 16.53 -0.59 -4.98
N GLN A 170 17.49 -1.12 -4.21
CA GLN A 170 18.02 -2.46 -4.41
C GLN A 170 16.95 -3.55 -4.32
N ILE A 171 15.98 -3.42 -3.40
CA ILE A 171 14.82 -4.32 -3.33
C ILE A 171 13.99 -4.25 -4.61
N ARG A 172 13.69 -3.05 -5.14
CA ARG A 172 12.94 -2.90 -6.40
C ARG A 172 13.70 -3.51 -7.57
N ASP A 173 15.00 -3.29 -7.64
CA ASP A 173 15.85 -3.81 -8.71
C ASP A 173 15.92 -5.34 -8.66
N GLY A 174 16.10 -5.93 -7.47
CA GLY A 174 16.09 -7.39 -7.29
C GLY A 174 14.72 -8.02 -7.61
N LEU A 175 13.61 -7.37 -7.26
CA LEU A 175 12.28 -7.83 -7.64
C LEU A 175 12.05 -7.74 -9.16
N LYS A 176 12.59 -6.72 -9.82
CA LYS A 176 12.56 -6.61 -11.28
C LYS A 176 13.39 -7.72 -11.94
N GLN A 177 14.58 -8.01 -11.41
CA GLN A 177 15.39 -9.15 -11.89
C GLN A 177 14.65 -10.48 -11.75
N TYR A 178 13.98 -10.70 -10.63
CA TYR A 178 13.09 -11.85 -10.45
C TYR A 178 11.99 -11.90 -11.52
N GLN A 179 11.28 -10.80 -11.75
CA GLN A 179 10.21 -10.75 -12.74
C GLN A 179 10.69 -11.02 -14.16
N ASN A 180 11.84 -10.49 -14.54
CA ASN A 180 12.46 -10.78 -15.83
C ASN A 180 12.84 -12.27 -15.93
N LEU A 181 13.50 -12.82 -14.91
CA LEU A 181 13.85 -14.24 -14.88
C LEU A 181 12.62 -15.14 -14.99
N LEU A 182 11.54 -14.78 -14.31
CA LEU A 182 10.28 -15.49 -14.36
C LEU A 182 9.66 -15.44 -15.76
N ASN A 183 9.45 -14.24 -16.30
CA ASN A 183 8.68 -14.05 -17.53
C ASN A 183 9.45 -14.40 -18.80
N ASP A 184 10.76 -14.17 -18.81
CA ASP A 184 11.58 -14.29 -20.01
C ASP A 184 12.26 -15.66 -20.10
N VAL A 185 12.43 -16.36 -18.97
CA VAL A 185 13.17 -17.64 -18.92
C VAL A 185 12.32 -18.77 -18.34
N ILE A 186 11.91 -18.68 -17.07
CA ILE A 186 11.28 -19.81 -16.38
C ILE A 186 9.94 -20.17 -17.02
N LEU A 187 9.06 -19.19 -17.23
CA LEU A 187 7.69 -19.41 -17.68
C LEU A 187 7.63 -19.94 -19.13
N PRO A 188 8.36 -19.37 -20.11
CA PRO A 188 8.43 -19.92 -21.46
C PRO A 188 9.03 -21.33 -21.48
N TYR A 189 10.09 -21.57 -20.69
CA TYR A 189 10.75 -22.87 -20.65
C TYR A 189 9.85 -23.97 -20.08
N VAL A 190 9.28 -23.73 -18.89
CA VAL A 190 8.44 -24.72 -18.21
C VAL A 190 7.22 -25.08 -19.06
N ARG A 191 6.58 -24.08 -19.68
CA ARG A 191 5.46 -24.33 -20.61
C ARG A 191 5.93 -25.09 -21.84
N GLY A 192 6.95 -24.59 -22.54
CA GLY A 192 7.43 -25.21 -23.77
C GLY A 192 7.84 -26.68 -23.61
N LYS A 193 8.44 -27.03 -22.46
CA LYS A 193 8.94 -28.38 -22.20
C LYS A 193 7.91 -29.33 -21.59
N TYR A 194 7.08 -28.87 -20.65
CA TYR A 194 6.25 -29.76 -19.84
C TYR A 194 4.75 -29.69 -20.14
N GLU A 195 4.29 -28.76 -20.99
CA GLU A 195 2.86 -28.58 -21.27
C GLU A 195 2.21 -29.78 -21.96
N LYS A 196 2.95 -30.50 -22.80
CA LYS A 196 2.45 -31.69 -23.50
C LYS A 196 2.60 -32.96 -22.66
N ASP A 197 3.70 -33.07 -21.91
CA ASP A 197 4.11 -34.33 -21.29
C ASP A 197 3.75 -34.42 -19.80
N ASN A 198 3.51 -33.28 -19.12
CA ASN A 198 3.25 -33.26 -17.68
C ASN A 198 2.30 -32.11 -17.28
N ASN A 199 1.01 -32.29 -17.60
CA ASN A 199 -0.03 -31.30 -17.34
C ASN A 199 -0.22 -31.00 -15.83
N ASP A 200 0.00 -31.98 -14.94
CA ASP A 200 -0.15 -31.79 -13.50
C ASP A 200 0.96 -30.93 -12.90
N LEU A 201 2.19 -31.04 -13.42
CA LEU A 201 3.28 -30.13 -13.10
C LEU A 201 2.93 -28.70 -13.50
N ILE A 202 2.40 -28.48 -14.71
CA ILE A 202 1.98 -27.15 -15.17
C ILE A 202 0.87 -26.57 -14.29
N LYS A 203 -0.18 -27.34 -13.98
CA LYS A 203 -1.25 -26.86 -13.08
C LYS A 203 -0.71 -26.49 -11.69
N SER A 204 0.27 -27.22 -11.19
CA SER A 204 0.90 -26.96 -9.90
C SER A 204 1.79 -25.72 -9.96
N PHE A 205 2.56 -25.56 -11.03
CA PHE A 205 3.34 -24.36 -11.33
C PHE A 205 2.46 -23.11 -11.43
N GLU A 206 1.33 -23.18 -12.14
CA GLU A 206 0.39 -22.07 -12.24
C GLU A 206 -0.27 -21.70 -10.91
N ARG A 207 -0.50 -22.69 -10.02
CA ARG A 207 -0.97 -22.42 -8.65
C ARG A 207 0.06 -21.64 -7.84
N VAL A 208 1.35 -21.97 -7.95
CA VAL A 208 2.44 -21.23 -7.30
C VAL A 208 2.51 -19.79 -7.81
N LEU A 209 2.29 -19.58 -9.12
CA LEU A 209 2.28 -18.26 -9.73
C LEU A 209 0.99 -17.46 -9.46
N LYS A 210 -0.13 -18.10 -9.15
CA LYS A 210 -1.35 -17.43 -8.68
C LYS A 210 -1.15 -16.95 -7.24
N SER A 211 -0.40 -15.87 -7.08
CA SER A 211 -0.49 -15.06 -5.87
C SER A 211 -1.91 -14.48 -5.78
N ASP A 212 -2.56 -14.64 -4.61
CA ASP A 212 -3.90 -14.15 -4.30
C ASP A 212 -4.15 -12.81 -4.97
N LYS A 213 -5.06 -12.85 -5.96
CA LYS A 213 -5.37 -11.76 -6.89
C LYS A 213 -5.16 -10.43 -6.19
N ILE A 214 -4.02 -9.79 -6.44
CA ILE A 214 -3.80 -8.39 -6.08
C ILE A 214 -5.05 -7.68 -6.58
N ALA A 215 -5.75 -6.97 -5.68
CA ALA A 215 -6.93 -6.21 -6.05
C ALA A 215 -6.58 -5.39 -7.30
N ARG A 216 -7.03 -5.88 -8.47
CA ARG A 216 -6.77 -5.24 -9.75
C ARG A 216 -7.37 -3.85 -9.56
N ARG A 217 -6.59 -2.79 -9.80
CA ARG A 217 -7.12 -1.41 -9.75
C ARG A 217 -8.42 -1.42 -10.56
N LYS A 218 -9.51 -0.98 -9.94
CA LYS A 218 -10.86 -1.12 -10.48
C LYS A 218 -10.96 -0.36 -11.80
N ILE A 219 -10.80 -1.04 -12.92
CA ILE A 219 -10.97 -0.43 -14.25
C ILE A 219 -12.47 -0.24 -14.44
N CYS A 220 -12.86 0.98 -14.78
CA CYS A 220 -14.25 1.35 -14.96
C CYS A 220 -14.50 1.77 -16.41
N LEU A 221 -15.56 1.26 -17.00
CA LEU A 221 -16.08 1.74 -18.27
C LEU A 221 -17.34 2.55 -17.99
N ALA A 222 -17.35 3.79 -18.46
CA ALA A 222 -18.47 4.70 -18.34
C ALA A 222 -18.92 5.16 -19.73
N GLY A 223 -20.17 5.60 -19.84
CA GLY A 223 -20.64 6.22 -21.07
C GLY A 223 -22.12 6.47 -21.03
N ARG A 224 -22.64 6.98 -22.15
CA ARG A 224 -24.05 7.28 -22.36
C ARG A 224 -24.61 6.44 -23.50
N ILE A 225 -25.86 6.03 -23.34
CA ILE A 225 -26.64 5.31 -24.35
C ILE A 225 -27.72 6.27 -24.86
N THR A 226 -27.69 6.57 -26.16
CA THR A 226 -28.61 7.51 -26.83
C THR A 226 -29.29 6.85 -28.02
N ASP A 227 -30.42 7.42 -28.44
CA ASP A 227 -31.02 7.10 -29.74
C ASP A 227 -30.34 7.89 -30.88
N SER A 228 -30.79 7.65 -32.12
CA SER A 228 -30.32 8.35 -33.32
C SER A 228 -30.49 9.86 -33.23
N ASP A 229 -31.45 10.33 -32.45
CA ASP A 229 -31.79 11.75 -32.28
C ASP A 229 -31.01 12.38 -31.11
N GLY A 230 -30.09 11.63 -30.50
CA GLY A 230 -29.28 12.07 -29.36
C GLY A 230 -30.02 12.07 -28.01
N LYS A 231 -31.25 11.58 -27.94
CA LYS A 231 -32.02 11.47 -26.69
C LYS A 231 -31.52 10.28 -25.87
N PRO A 232 -31.40 10.42 -24.54
CA PRO A 232 -30.95 9.33 -23.69
C PRO A 232 -31.96 8.18 -23.66
N ILE A 233 -31.49 6.95 -23.80
CA ILE A 233 -32.34 5.76 -23.71
C ILE A 233 -32.50 5.36 -22.24
N HIS A 234 -33.74 5.14 -21.82
CA HIS A 234 -34.07 4.76 -20.45
C HIS A 234 -34.02 3.25 -20.23
N ARG A 235 -33.54 2.84 -19.05
CA ARG A 235 -33.48 1.43 -18.60
C ARG A 235 -32.77 0.45 -19.57
N PRO A 236 -31.66 0.82 -20.24
CA PRO A 236 -30.95 -0.12 -21.09
C PRO A 236 -30.33 -1.25 -20.26
N ARG A 237 -30.27 -2.43 -20.86
CA ARG A 237 -29.60 -3.63 -20.33
C ARG A 237 -28.24 -3.76 -20.98
N VAL A 238 -27.21 -3.92 -20.15
CA VAL A 238 -25.82 -4.09 -20.61
C VAL A 238 -25.29 -5.44 -20.12
N ALA A 239 -24.82 -6.27 -21.05
CA ALA A 239 -24.10 -7.51 -20.79
C ALA A 239 -22.63 -7.37 -21.18
N VAL A 240 -21.77 -8.07 -20.43
CA VAL A 240 -20.30 -8.08 -20.62
C VAL A 240 -19.87 -9.53 -20.75
N ASP A 241 -19.16 -9.88 -21.81
CA ASP A 241 -18.58 -11.22 -22.05
C ASP A 241 -19.61 -12.36 -21.85
N LYS A 242 -20.82 -12.17 -22.41
CA LYS A 242 -21.94 -13.13 -22.32
C LYS A 242 -22.46 -13.39 -20.90
N LYS A 243 -22.11 -12.56 -19.90
CA LYS A 243 -22.69 -12.61 -18.55
C LYS A 243 -24.12 -12.08 -18.53
N LYS A 244 -24.88 -12.46 -17.50
CA LYS A 244 -26.27 -12.04 -17.29
C LYS A 244 -26.39 -10.50 -17.40
N PRO A 245 -27.27 -9.98 -18.27
CA PRO A 245 -27.40 -8.53 -18.48
C PRO A 245 -27.86 -7.84 -17.20
N MET A 246 -27.21 -6.71 -16.87
CA MET A 246 -27.63 -5.86 -15.76
C MET A 246 -28.47 -4.70 -16.29
N VAL A 247 -29.66 -4.48 -15.68
CA VAL A 247 -30.48 -3.30 -15.94
C VAL A 247 -29.80 -2.09 -15.30
N LYS A 248 -29.47 -1.07 -16.10
CA LYS A 248 -28.94 0.20 -15.57
C LYS A 248 -30.12 1.14 -15.27
N ARG A 249 -30.36 1.37 -13.99
CA ARG A 249 -31.40 2.27 -13.50
C ARG A 249 -30.86 3.70 -13.47
N GLY A 250 -31.30 4.53 -14.42
CA GLY A 250 -30.93 5.94 -14.48
C GLY A 250 -31.70 6.68 -15.58
N THR A 251 -32.11 7.91 -15.31
CA THR A 251 -32.88 8.76 -16.24
C THR A 251 -32.01 9.48 -17.26
N LYS A 252 -30.68 9.45 -17.13
CA LYS A 252 -29.75 10.21 -18.00
C LYS A 252 -29.13 9.37 -19.14
N GLY A 253 -29.50 8.10 -19.26
CA GLY A 253 -28.91 7.16 -20.24
C GLY A 253 -27.48 6.73 -19.90
N ASN A 254 -26.97 7.08 -18.72
CA ASN A 254 -25.60 6.78 -18.32
C ASN A 254 -25.47 5.31 -17.87
N TYR A 255 -24.35 4.69 -18.22
CA TYR A 255 -23.97 3.38 -17.71
C TYR A 255 -22.57 3.42 -17.09
N PHE A 256 -22.37 2.55 -16.10
CA PHE A 256 -21.10 2.39 -15.40
C PHE A 256 -20.84 0.92 -15.09
N ILE A 257 -19.74 0.38 -15.62
CA ILE A 257 -19.30 -1.00 -15.43
C ILE A 257 -18.04 -0.96 -14.57
N LYS A 258 -18.12 -1.56 -13.38
CA LYS A 258 -17.01 -1.64 -12.44
C LYS A 258 -16.23 -2.94 -12.67
N ASN A 259 -14.94 -2.90 -12.35
CA ASN A 259 -14.06 -4.07 -12.25
C ASN A 259 -13.85 -4.85 -13.56
N LEU A 260 -13.72 -4.13 -14.69
CA LEU A 260 -13.27 -4.75 -15.94
C LEU A 260 -11.80 -5.16 -15.81
N THR A 261 -11.43 -6.23 -16.50
CA THR A 261 -10.04 -6.69 -16.58
C THR A 261 -9.33 -6.04 -17.75
N GLY A 262 -7.99 -6.06 -17.77
CA GLY A 262 -7.27 -5.74 -19.00
C GLY A 262 -7.54 -6.84 -20.03
N GLY A 263 -7.77 -6.46 -21.29
CA GLY A 263 -8.10 -7.39 -22.37
C GLY A 263 -9.23 -6.90 -23.28
N ILE A 264 -9.60 -7.75 -24.24
CA ILE A 264 -10.71 -7.50 -25.16
C ILE A 264 -12.01 -7.96 -24.49
N HIS A 265 -12.97 -7.06 -24.37
CA HIS A 265 -14.28 -7.32 -23.81
C HIS A 265 -15.37 -7.14 -24.88
N THR A 266 -16.38 -8.00 -24.86
CA THR A 266 -17.56 -7.87 -25.72
C THR A 266 -18.73 -7.34 -24.91
N LEU A 267 -19.21 -6.16 -25.27
CA LEU A 267 -20.37 -5.50 -24.66
C LEU A 267 -21.59 -5.68 -25.54
N GLU A 268 -22.71 -6.04 -24.94
CA GLU A 268 -24.01 -6.13 -25.61
C GLU A 268 -25.03 -5.22 -24.91
N PHE A 269 -25.58 -4.30 -25.68
CA PHE A 269 -26.57 -3.31 -25.25
C PHE A 269 -27.93 -3.72 -25.83
N SER A 270 -28.94 -3.76 -24.97
CA SER A 270 -30.30 -4.12 -25.37
C SER A 270 -31.33 -3.26 -24.63
N CYS A 271 -32.40 -2.90 -25.32
CA CYS A 271 -33.53 -2.16 -24.77
C CYS A 271 -34.80 -2.53 -25.56
N THR A 272 -35.95 -2.53 -24.89
CA THR A 272 -37.25 -2.72 -25.56
C THR A 272 -37.44 -1.62 -26.62
N ASN A 273 -37.91 -1.98 -27.81
CA ASN A 273 -38.13 -1.09 -28.98
C ASN A 273 -36.84 -0.53 -29.61
N TYR A 274 -35.68 -1.10 -29.30
CA TYR A 274 -34.40 -0.76 -29.93
C TYR A 274 -33.63 -1.99 -30.39
N GLU A 275 -32.84 -1.82 -31.45
CA GLU A 275 -31.95 -2.85 -31.97
C GLU A 275 -30.81 -3.14 -30.98
N LYS A 276 -30.42 -4.41 -30.89
CA LYS A 276 -29.29 -4.80 -30.04
C LYS A 276 -27.97 -4.33 -30.66
N VAL A 277 -27.12 -3.70 -29.85
CA VAL A 277 -25.80 -3.23 -30.28
C VAL A 277 -24.71 -4.04 -29.60
N LYS A 278 -23.77 -4.58 -30.38
CA LYS A 278 -22.57 -5.26 -29.86
C LYS A 278 -21.33 -4.43 -30.14
N LYS A 279 -20.48 -4.22 -29.13
CA LYS A 279 -19.20 -3.50 -29.25
C LYS A 279 -18.07 -4.32 -28.63
N LYS A 280 -16.95 -4.43 -29.34
CA LYS A 280 -15.70 -4.98 -28.80
C LYS A 280 -14.84 -3.82 -28.32
N VAL A 281 -14.34 -3.90 -27.10
CA VAL A 281 -13.53 -2.84 -26.47
C VAL A 281 -12.22 -3.45 -25.97
N LEU A 282 -11.10 -2.85 -26.34
CA LEU A 282 -9.79 -3.20 -25.80
C LEU A 282 -9.47 -2.31 -24.60
N ILE A 283 -9.28 -2.94 -23.45
CA ILE A 283 -8.89 -2.28 -22.20
C ILE A 283 -7.40 -2.54 -21.95
N ALA A 284 -6.56 -1.52 -22.17
CA ALA A 284 -5.10 -1.65 -22.16
C ALA A 284 -4.40 -1.04 -20.92
N LYS A 285 -4.96 0.02 -20.30
CA LYS A 285 -4.35 0.74 -19.17
C LYS A 285 -5.33 0.86 -17.99
N PRO A 286 -4.83 0.98 -16.74
CA PRO A 286 -5.70 1.23 -15.58
C PRO A 286 -6.18 2.69 -15.56
N SER A 287 -7.24 2.99 -16.30
CA SER A 287 -7.93 4.28 -16.34
C SER A 287 -9.45 4.09 -16.47
N VAL A 288 -10.22 5.18 -16.33
CA VAL A 288 -11.64 5.16 -16.70
C VAL A 288 -11.73 5.29 -18.21
N TYR A 289 -12.40 4.34 -18.86
CA TYR A 289 -12.67 4.40 -20.30
C TYR A 289 -14.05 5.00 -20.53
N LYS A 290 -14.18 5.84 -21.57
CA LYS A 290 -15.45 6.39 -22.00
C LYS A 290 -15.87 5.76 -23.33
N LEU A 291 -17.08 5.23 -23.39
CA LEU A 291 -17.68 4.69 -24.63
C LEU A 291 -19.15 5.09 -24.69
N ASP A 292 -19.48 6.01 -25.58
CA ASP A 292 -20.88 6.36 -25.84
C ASP A 292 -21.45 5.44 -26.93
N VAL A 293 -22.73 5.08 -26.83
CA VAL A 293 -23.38 4.10 -27.68
C VAL A 293 -24.70 4.66 -28.20
N VAL A 294 -24.86 4.65 -29.52
CA VAL A 294 -26.12 4.99 -30.19
C VAL A 294 -26.87 3.70 -30.53
N MET A 295 -28.16 3.61 -30.19
CA MET A 295 -29.04 2.51 -30.57
C MET A 295 -30.15 3.02 -31.50
N LYS A 296 -30.50 2.23 -32.52
CA LYS A 296 -31.60 2.53 -33.43
C LYS A 296 -32.91 1.96 -32.91
N ARG A 297 -34.02 2.67 -33.11
CA ARG A 297 -35.35 2.14 -32.77
C ARG A 297 -35.72 1.03 -33.74
N ASN A 298 -36.36 -0.01 -33.22
CA ASN A 298 -37.03 -0.97 -34.07
C ASN A 298 -38.21 -0.22 -34.71
N SER A 299 -38.27 -0.17 -36.04
CA SER A 299 -39.47 0.26 -36.74
C SER A 299 -40.61 -0.69 -36.37
N GLU A 300 -41.57 -0.26 -35.54
CA GLU A 300 -42.82 -1.02 -35.36
C GLU A 300 -43.71 -0.84 -36.61
N PRO A 301 -44.42 -1.90 -37.06
CA PRO A 301 -45.51 -1.74 -38.01
C PRO A 301 -46.66 -0.97 -37.37
N LEU A 302 -47.28 -0.10 -38.16
CA LEU A 302 -48.47 0.68 -37.84
C LEU A 302 -49.55 -0.18 -37.15
N SER A 303 -50.13 0.37 -36.09
CA SER A 303 -51.31 -0.13 -35.39
C SER A 303 -52.45 -0.47 -36.35
N VAL A 304 -52.90 -1.72 -36.34
CA VAL A 304 -54.19 -2.11 -36.93
C VAL A 304 -55.30 -1.76 -35.94
N SER A 305 -56.32 -1.14 -36.51
CA SER A 305 -57.61 -0.69 -35.98
C SER A 305 -58.29 -1.64 -34.99
N ASN A 306 -58.82 -1.06 -33.91
CA ASN A 306 -59.89 -1.66 -33.12
C ASN A 306 -61.19 -1.60 -33.94
N ASP A 307 -61.64 -2.74 -34.47
CA ASP A 307 -63.04 -2.99 -34.78
C ASP A 307 -63.49 -4.30 -34.11
N GLN A 308 -64.45 -4.10 -33.20
CA GLN A 308 -65.51 -4.96 -32.66
C GLN A 308 -65.42 -6.50 -32.75
N LEU A 309 -65.66 -7.17 -31.61
CA LEU A 309 -66.89 -7.97 -31.33
C LEU A 309 -66.67 -8.93 -30.16
N ALA A 310 -67.38 -8.71 -29.06
CA ALA A 310 -67.68 -9.71 -28.05
C ALA A 310 -68.96 -9.29 -27.31
N VAL A 311 -69.93 -10.13 -26.99
CA VAL A 311 -70.28 -11.50 -27.36
C VAL A 311 -71.76 -11.62 -26.98
N ASN A 312 -72.51 -12.40 -27.76
CA ASN A 312 -73.88 -12.80 -27.47
C ASN A 312 -74.04 -13.52 -26.13
N SER A 313 -75.17 -13.18 -25.49
CA SER A 313 -76.00 -13.91 -24.52
C SER A 313 -75.97 -15.45 -24.49
N LYS A 314 -76.36 -15.96 -23.29
CA LYS A 314 -76.86 -17.31 -22.87
C LYS A 314 -75.80 -18.13 -22.12
N GLU A 315 -76.05 -18.67 -20.92
CA GLU A 315 -77.27 -18.99 -20.14
C GLU A 315 -77.05 -18.72 -18.65
#